data_AF-A0A845ZDR7-F1
#
_entry.id   AF-A0A845ZDR7-F1
#
_cell.length_a   1.000
_cell.length_b   1.000
_cell.length_c   1.000
_cell.angle_alpha   90.00
_cell.angle_beta   90.00
_cell.angle_gamma   90.00
#
_symmetry.space_group_name_H-M   'P 1'
#
loop_
_entity.id
_entity.type
_entity.pdbx_description
1 polymer ?
#
loop_
_entity_poly.entity_id
_entity_poly.type
_entity_poly.pdbx_seq_one_letter_code
_entity_poly.pdbx_strand_id
1 'polypeptide(L)' 'MIEFLTQNCWWIPFYGLVGATLTLPWSTGIIQRTGPRPAAYFNILMTLLAFIHGSIVYQAVCHQEPREII' A
#
# COMPACT_ATOMS: atom_id res chain seq x y z
N MET A 1 -1.80 -18.28 7.14
CA MET A 1 -1.89 -17.21 6.10
C MET A 1 -2.01 -15.83 6.74
N ILE A 2 -2.92 -15.61 7.70
CA ILE A 2 -3.06 -14.32 8.41
C ILE A 2 -1.76 -13.92 9.15
N GLU A 3 -1.08 -14.84 9.85
CA GLU A 3 0.21 -14.56 10.52
C GLU A 3 1.30 -14.03 9.56
N PHE A 4 1.34 -14.53 8.33
CA PHE A 4 2.30 -14.06 7.32
C PHE A 4 2.03 -12.60 6.91
N LEU A 5 0.76 -12.19 6.82
CA LEU A 5 0.40 -10.78 6.57
C LEU A 5 0.72 -9.92 7.80
N THR A 6 0.48 -10.41 9.01
CA THR A 6 0.78 -9.67 10.24
C THR A 6 2.29 -9.47 10.42
N GLN A 7 3.11 -10.49 10.18
CA GLN A 7 4.58 -10.37 10.21
C GLN A 7 5.12 -9.46 9.09
N ASN A 8 4.43 -9.40 7.95
CA ASN A 8 4.79 -8.51 6.84
C ASN A 8 4.04 -7.17 6.85
N CYS A 9 3.43 -6.76 7.97
CA CYS A 9 2.74 -5.48 8.11
C CYS A 9 3.61 -4.27 7.71
N TRP A 10 4.91 -4.35 7.95
CA TRP A 10 5.89 -3.34 7.55
C TRP A 10 5.99 -3.11 6.02
N TRP A 11 5.38 -3.96 5.19
CA TRP A 11 5.23 -3.74 3.74
C TRP A 11 4.13 -2.74 3.36
N ILE A 12 3.20 -2.42 4.25
CA ILE A 12 2.08 -1.49 3.99
C ILE A 12 2.56 -0.15 3.36
N PRO A 13 3.58 0.56 3.89
CA PRO A 13 4.07 1.80 3.29
C PRO A 13 4.71 1.62 1.90
N PHE A 14 5.21 0.42 1.57
CA PHE A 14 5.83 0.17 0.27
C PHE A 14 4.82 0.16 -0.88
N TYR A 15 3.55 -0.19 -0.64
CA TYR A 15 2.51 -0.07 -1.66
C TYR A 15 2.35 1.38 -2.13
N GLY A 16 2.36 2.34 -1.19
CA GLY A 16 2.32 3.77 -1.50
C GLY A 16 3.57 4.25 -2.25
N LEU A 17 4.76 3.80 -1.84
CA LEU A 17 6.02 4.10 -2.55
C LEU A 17 6.02 3.58 -3.98
N VAL A 18 5.56 2.34 -4.21
CA VAL A 18 5.44 1.76 -5.55
C VAL A 18 4.47 2.58 -6.39
N GLY A 19 3.31 2.95 -5.83
CA GLY A 19 2.36 3.86 -6.49
C GLY A 19 2.99 5.20 -6.87
N ALA A 20 3.70 5.84 -5.95
CA ALA A 20 4.40 7.10 -6.20
C ALA A 20 5.46 6.96 -7.30
N THR A 21 6.27 5.90 -7.24
CA THR A 21 7.34 5.62 -8.22
C THR A 21 6.76 5.39 -9.62
N LEU A 22 5.66 4.63 -9.70
CA LEU A 22 4.90 4.44 -10.93
C LEU A 22 4.31 5.75 -11.44
N THR A 23 4.01 6.72 -10.58
CA THR A 23 3.44 8.02 -10.99
C THR A 23 4.51 8.99 -11.50
N LEU A 24 5.80 8.79 -11.16
CA LEU A 24 6.92 9.69 -11.50
C LEU A 24 7.06 9.99 -13.00
N PRO A 25 6.94 9.04 -13.94
CA PRO A 25 7.10 9.33 -15.37
C PRO A 25 6.08 10.36 -15.90
N TRP A 26 4.89 10.41 -15.32
CA TRP A 26 3.86 11.40 -15.64
C TRP A 26 4.09 12.74 -14.92
N SER A 27 4.61 12.72 -13.69
CA SER A 27 4.92 13.94 -12.93
C SER A 27 6.18 14.66 -13.42
N THR A 28 7.16 13.93 -13.94
CA THR A 28 8.43 14.46 -14.47
C THR A 28 8.33 14.90 -15.94
N GLY A 29 7.17 14.70 -16.57
CA GLY A 29 6.96 15.04 -17.97
C GLY A 29 7.73 14.15 -18.96
N ILE A 30 8.16 12.94 -18.55
CA ILE A 30 8.70 11.92 -19.45
C ILE A 30 7.58 11.39 -20.37
N ILE A 31 6.40 11.18 -19.81
CA ILE A 31 5.20 10.76 -20.54
C ILE A 31 4.29 11.97 -20.71
N GLN A 32 4.36 12.62 -21.87
CA GLN A 32 3.54 13.81 -22.20
C GLN A 32 2.36 13.49 -23.11
N ARG A 33 2.37 12.33 -23.78
CA ARG A 33 1.34 11.94 -24.76
C ARG A 33 0.05 11.45 -24.10
N THR A 34 0.15 10.81 -22.94
CA THR A 34 -1.00 10.49 -22.10
C THR A 34 -1.05 11.50 -20.97
N GLY A 35 -2.19 12.19 -20.80
CA GLY A 35 -2.39 13.08 -19.66
C GLY A 35 -2.27 12.32 -18.32
N PRO A 36 -2.31 13.00 -17.16
CA PRO A 36 -2.01 12.42 -15.84
C PRO A 36 -3.01 11.34 -15.35
N ARG A 37 -4.01 10.98 -16.16
CA ARG A 37 -5.08 10.03 -15.82
C ARG A 37 -4.56 8.62 -15.46
N PRO A 38 -3.63 7.99 -16.20
CA PRO A 38 -3.11 6.66 -15.85
C PRO A 38 -2.38 6.66 -14.51
N ALA A 39 -1.63 7.73 -14.23
CA ALA A 39 -0.87 7.90 -13.00
C ALA A 39 -1.81 7.92 -11.78
N ALA A 40 -2.95 8.62 -11.89
CA ALA A 40 -3.98 8.62 -10.85
C ALA A 40 -4.60 7.22 -10.63
N TYR A 41 -4.87 6.45 -11.70
CA TYR A 41 -5.40 5.09 -11.57
C TYR A 41 -4.44 4.15 -10.83
N PHE A 42 -3.12 4.22 -11.12
CA PHE A 42 -2.12 3.44 -10.39
C PHE A 42 -2.09 3.81 -8.91
N ASN A 43 -2.16 5.11 -8.60
CA ASN A 43 -2.08 5.56 -7.22
C ASN A 43 -3.33 5.14 -6.42
N ILE A 44 -4.52 5.23 -7.02
CA ILE A 44 -5.76 4.74 -6.41
C ILE A 44 -5.71 3.21 -6.21
N LEU A 45 -5.23 2.46 -7.21
CA LEU A 45 -5.08 1.00 -7.09
C LEU A 45 -4.13 0.61 -5.95
N MET A 46 -2.97 1.26 -5.86
CA MET A 46 -2.00 1.00 -4.80
C MET A 46 -2.54 1.37 -3.41
N THR A 47 -3.31 2.46 -3.33
CA THR A 47 -4.00 2.86 -2.09
C THR A 47 -5.04 1.84 -1.67
N LEU A 48 -5.82 1.29 -2.62
CA LEU A 48 -6.79 0.24 -2.35
C LEU A 48 -6.11 -1.05 -1.85
N LEU A 49 -4.98 -1.44 -2.45
CA LEU A 49 -4.20 -2.59 -1.99
C LEU A 49 -3.64 -2.38 -0.58
N ALA A 50 -3.09 -1.20 -0.30
CA ALA A 50 -2.62 -0.84 1.04
C ALA A 50 -3.77 -0.87 2.06
N PHE A 51 -4.96 -0.38 1.68
CA PHE A 51 -6.15 -0.39 2.54
C PHE A 51 -6.63 -1.81 2.85
N ILE A 52 -6.70 -2.69 1.84
CA ILE A 52 -7.08 -4.10 2.05
C ILE A 52 -6.07 -4.81 2.95
N HIS A 53 -4.77 -4.65 2.68
CA HIS A 53 -3.72 -5.27 3.48
C HIS A 53 -3.76 -4.77 4.93
N GLY A 54 -3.87 -3.46 5.12
CA GLY A 54 -3.98 -2.83 6.44
C GLY A 54 -5.24 -3.27 7.20
N SER A 55 -6.37 -3.42 6.50
CA SER A 55 -7.62 -3.91 7.11
C SER A 55 -7.50 -5.34 7.61
N ILE A 56 -6.84 -6.22 6.84
CA ILE A 56 -6.59 -7.61 7.25
C ILE A 56 -5.66 -7.66 8.46
N VAL A 57 -4.57 -6.88 8.45
CA VAL A 57 -3.65 -6.80 9.59
C VAL A 57 -4.35 -6.24 10.82
N TYR A 58 -5.15 -5.18 10.67
CA TYR A 58 -5.93 -4.59 11.75
C TYR A 58 -6.87 -5.62 12.39
N GLN A 59 -7.63 -6.34 11.57
CA GLN A 59 -8.51 -7.41 12.06
C GLN A 59 -7.71 -8.52 12.77
N ALA A 60 -6.53 -8.87 12.27
CA ALA A 60 -5.68 -9.88 12.87
C ALA A 60 -5.13 -9.47 14.24
N VAL A 61 -4.76 -8.19 14.41
CA VAL A 61 -4.23 -7.66 15.68
C VAL A 61 -5.36 -7.39 16.68
N CYS A 62 -6.52 -6.90 16.25
CA CYS A 62 -7.65 -6.62 17.14
C CYS A 62 -8.21 -7.86 17.85
N HIS A 63 -7.99 -9.07 17.32
CA HIS A 63 -8.39 -10.33 17.97
C HIS A 63 -7.27 -11.00 18.75
N GLN A 64 -6.09 -10.37 18.87
CA GLN A 64 -4.99 -10.88 19.69
C GLN A 64 -5.04 -10.27 21.09
N GLU A 65 -4.86 -11.12 22.10
CA GLU A 65 -4.67 -10.68 23.49
C GLU A 65 -3.45 -9.76 23.59
N PRO A 66 -3.49 -8.71 24.43
CA PRO A 66 -2.35 -7.83 24.67
C PRO A 66 -1.12 -8.64 25.08
N ARG A 67 -0.06 -8.57 24.28
CA ARG A 67 1.21 -9.24 24.59
C ARG A 67 2.02 -8.35 25.53
N GLU A 68 2.31 -8.82 26.73
CA GLU A 68 3.26 -8.15 27.63
C GLU A 68 4.64 -8.09 26.98
N ILE A 69 5.24 -6.91 27.00
CA ILE A 69 6.60 -6.67 26.57
C ILE A 69 7.44 -6.76 27.85
N ILE A 70 8.06 -7.93 28.07
CA ILE A 70 8.97 -8.18 29.21
C ILE A 70 10.36 -7.65 28.85
#